data_AF-A0A3A4X2K2-F1
#
_entry.id   AF-A0A3A4X2K2-F1
#
_cell.length_a   1.000
_cell.length_b   1.000
_cell.length_c   1.000
_cell.angle_alpha   90.00
_cell.angle_beta   90.00
_cell.angle_gamma   90.00
#
_symmetry.space_group_name_H-M   'P 1'
#
loop_
_entity.id
_entity.type
_entity.pdbx_description
1 polymer ?
#
loop_
_entity_poly.entity_id
_entity_poly.type
_entity_poly.pdbx_seq_one_letter_code
_entity_poly.pdbx_strand_id
1 'polypeptide(L)'
;MARSIGLHIEAGRNLPDIILVDIGPKSPFLVFVEVVATDGAITQSRKDALLHITDQAGFNPKQVAFVTAFSDRRGAAYRRLVSELAWGSFAWFVSEPDKIIILRHGGEKRVKYLFDLT
;
A
#
# COMPACT_ATOMS: atom_id res chain seq x y z
N MET A 1 3.31 -1.54 20.69
CA MET A 1 2.73 -2.51 19.73
C MET A 1 3.56 -2.66 18.46
N ALA A 2 3.98 -1.62 17.74
CA ALA A 2 4.87 -1.78 16.58
C ALA A 2 6.24 -2.41 16.95
N ARG A 3 6.88 -1.97 18.04
CA ARG A 3 8.14 -2.56 18.52
C ARG A 3 8.02 -4.01 18.99
N SER A 4 6.85 -4.42 19.48
CA SER A 4 6.64 -5.81 19.92
C SER A 4 6.52 -6.79 18.74
N ILE A 5 6.39 -6.29 17.51
CA ILE A 5 6.46 -7.08 16.27
C ILE A 5 7.74 -6.79 15.47
N GLY A 6 8.75 -6.17 16.08
CA GLY A 6 10.04 -5.90 15.44
C GLY A 6 10.07 -4.71 14.47
N LEU A 7 8.98 -3.97 14.30
CA LEU A 7 8.95 -2.80 13.43
C LEU A 7 9.60 -1.58 14.12
N HIS A 8 10.81 -1.25 13.68
CA HIS A 8 11.55 -0.05 14.07
C HIS A 8 11.29 1.06 13.05
N ILE A 9 10.17 1.75 13.20
CA ILE A 9 9.84 2.89 12.32
C ILE A 9 10.35 4.18 12.96
N GLU A 10 11.26 4.88 12.29
CA GLU A 10 11.70 6.20 12.72
C GLU A 10 10.59 7.22 12.50
N ALA A 11 10.17 7.89 13.57
CA ALA A 11 9.19 8.95 13.53
C ALA A 11 9.78 10.15 12.77
N GLY A 12 9.42 10.32 11.50
CA GLY A 12 9.96 11.42 10.70
C GLY A 12 9.45 11.43 9.28
N ARG A 13 10.11 10.69 8.37
CA ARG A 13 9.91 10.88 6.92
C ARG A 13 8.92 9.94 6.23
N ASN A 14 8.67 8.75 6.78
CA ASN A 14 7.97 7.69 6.05
C ASN A 14 6.84 7.00 6.83
N LEU A 15 6.54 7.43 8.07
CA LEU A 15 5.49 6.79 8.85
C LEU A 15 4.14 6.95 8.12
N PRO A 16 3.41 5.87 7.81
CA PRO A 16 2.08 5.99 7.24
C PRO A 16 1.08 6.51 8.29
N ASP A 17 -0.06 7.00 7.83
CA ASP A 17 -1.15 7.39 8.75
C ASP A 17 -1.70 6.21 9.56
N ILE A 18 -1.82 5.03 8.93
CA ILE A 18 -2.36 3.83 9.58
C ILE A 18 -1.50 2.61 9.24
N ILE A 19 -1.24 1.78 10.25
CA ILE A 19 -0.65 0.45 10.10
C ILE A 19 -1.64 -0.56 10.66
N LEU A 20 -2.10 -1.48 9.82
CA LEU A 20 -2.92 -2.61 10.22
C LEU A 20 -2.05 -3.86 10.28
N VAL A 21 -2.33 -4.71 11.27
CA VAL A 21 -1.68 -6.02 11.42
C VAL A 21 -2.77 -7.07 11.52
N ASP A 22 -2.86 -7.93 10.52
CA ASP A 22 -3.69 -9.13 10.59
C ASP A 22 -2.86 -10.26 11.20
N ILE A 23 -3.30 -10.73 12.37
CA ILE A 23 -2.67 -11.80 13.15
C ILE A 23 -3.42 -13.14 13.03
N GLY A 24 -4.48 -13.21 12.22
CA GLY A 24 -5.24 -14.43 11.95
C GLY A 24 -4.45 -15.50 11.17
N PRO A 25 -3.71 -15.14 10.10
CA PRO A 25 -2.88 -16.09 9.36
C PRO A 25 -1.67 -16.59 10.18
N LYS A 26 -1.10 -17.74 9.78
CA LYS A 26 0.09 -18.32 10.44
C LYS A 26 1.27 -17.35 10.50
N SER A 27 1.39 -16.50 9.49
CA SER A 27 2.35 -15.39 9.49
C SER A 27 1.60 -14.07 9.42
N PRO A 28 1.89 -13.11 10.31
CA PRO A 28 1.17 -11.84 10.32
C PRO A 28 1.27 -11.09 8.98
N PHE A 29 0.20 -10.40 8.61
CA PHE A 29 0.13 -9.59 7.40
C PHE A 29 0.04 -8.10 7.76
N LEU A 30 0.89 -7.28 7.15
CA LEU A 30 0.96 -5.85 7.38
C LEU A 30 0.28 -5.08 6.25
N VAL A 31 -0.50 -4.07 6.62
CA VAL A 31 -1.05 -3.10 5.66
C VAL A 31 -0.67 -1.70 6.08
N PHE A 32 0.08 -1.01 5.21
CA PHE A 32 0.41 0.40 5.34
C PHE A 32 -0.63 1.21 4.57
N VAL A 33 -1.35 2.09 5.25
CA VAL A 33 -2.39 2.93 4.63
C VAL A 33 -2.02 4.40 4.82
N GLU A 34 -2.00 5.13 3.72
CA GLU A 34 -1.86 6.57 3.70
C GLU A 34 -3.20 7.22 3.33
N VAL A 35 -3.68 8.14 4.17
CA VAL A 35 -4.98 8.79 4.03
C VAL A 35 -4.80 10.16 3.38
N VAL A 36 -5.12 10.26 2.10
CA VAL A 36 -4.95 11.49 1.34
C VAL A 36 -6.09 12.47 1.62
N ALA A 37 -5.76 13.59 2.27
CA ALA A 37 -6.60 14.78 2.31
C ALA A 37 -6.29 15.70 1.11
N THR A 38 -5.04 16.15 1.01
CA THR A 38 -4.55 16.98 -0.10
C THR A 38 -3.34 16.38 -0.79
N ASP A 39 -2.39 15.82 -0.03
CA ASP A 39 -1.13 15.25 -0.50
C ASP A 39 -0.74 13.98 0.28
N GLY A 40 0.38 13.36 -0.11
CA GLY A 40 0.94 12.20 0.58
C GLY A 40 0.30 10.91 0.12
N ALA A 41 0.74 10.36 -1.00
CA ALA A 41 0.33 9.03 -1.45
C ALA A 41 1.41 7.97 -1.13
N ILE A 42 1.06 6.69 -1.28
CA ILE A 42 2.06 5.63 -1.42
C ILE A 42 2.71 5.78 -2.80
N THR A 43 3.82 6.53 -2.85
CA THR A 43 4.70 6.61 -4.01
C THR A 43 5.67 5.43 -4.03
N GLN A 44 6.34 5.19 -5.16
CA GLN A 44 7.31 4.10 -5.28
C GLN A 44 8.45 4.24 -4.26
N SER A 45 9.02 5.43 -4.10
CA SER A 45 10.10 5.68 -3.13
C SER A 45 9.66 5.42 -1.68
N ARG A 46 8.43 5.82 -1.33
CA ARG A 46 7.88 5.58 0.01
C ARG A 46 7.63 4.09 0.24
N LYS A 47 7.07 3.39 -0.75
CA LYS A 47 6.89 1.94 -0.72
C LYS A 47 8.21 1.21 -0.50
N ASP A 48 9.26 1.58 -1.26
CA ASP A 48 10.57 0.94 -1.15
C ASP A 48 11.21 1.16 0.23
N ALA A 49 11.08 2.37 0.78
CA ALA A 49 11.57 2.66 2.12
C ALA A 49 10.82 1.86 3.21
N LEU A 50 9.50 1.72 3.09
CA LEU A 50 8.70 0.92 4.03
C LEU A 50 9.02 -0.57 3.89
N LEU A 51 9.18 -1.08 2.67
CA LEU A 51 9.61 -2.46 2.43
C LEU A 51 10.94 -2.76 3.09
N HIS A 52 11.92 -1.84 2.96
CA HIS A 52 13.22 -1.99 3.61
C HIS A 52 13.09 -2.11 5.14
N ILE A 53 12.23 -1.28 5.77
CA ILE A 53 11.98 -1.36 7.22
C ILE A 53 11.33 -2.71 7.59
N THR A 54 10.36 -3.19 6.80
CA THR A 54 9.71 -4.48 7.08
C THR A 54 10.63 -5.67 6.87
N ASP A 55 11.53 -5.59 5.89
CA ASP A 55 12.54 -6.62 5.61
C ASP A 55 13.54 -6.73 6.77
N GLN A 56 14.00 -5.60 7.31
CA GLN A 56 14.83 -5.55 8.53
C GLN A 56 14.12 -6.13 9.75
N ALA A 57 12.78 -6.07 9.79
CA ALA A 57 11.96 -6.68 10.83
C ALA A 57 11.64 -8.17 10.58
N GLY A 58 12.13 -8.76 9.47
CA GLY A 58 11.97 -10.17 9.14
C GLY A 58 10.66 -10.52 8.42
N PHE A 59 9.91 -9.54 7.93
CA PHE A 59 8.70 -9.79 7.14
C PHE A 59 9.03 -10.14 5.69
N ASN A 60 8.35 -11.13 5.14
CA ASN A 60 8.42 -11.39 3.71
C ASN A 60 7.68 -10.26 2.95
N PRO A 61 8.20 -9.74 1.82
CA PRO A 61 7.49 -8.74 1.03
C PRO A 61 6.08 -9.15 0.59
N LYS A 62 5.80 -10.46 0.48
CA LYS A 62 4.46 -11.01 0.18
C LYS A 62 3.47 -10.89 1.34
N GLN A 63 3.93 -10.50 2.53
CA GLN A 63 3.13 -10.29 3.73
C GLN A 63 2.87 -8.81 4.00
N VAL A 64 3.18 -7.94 3.03
CA VAL A 64 3.07 -6.50 3.18
C VAL A 64 2.25 -5.94 2.02
N ALA A 65 1.22 -5.16 2.34
CA ALA A 65 0.43 -4.41 1.39
C ALA A 65 0.51 -2.91 1.64
N PHE A 66 0.29 -2.14 0.58
CA PHE A 66 0.31 -0.68 0.61
C PHE A 66 -0.94 -0.13 -0.03
N VAL A 67 -1.60 0.80 0.66
CA VAL A 67 -2.88 1.38 0.24
C VAL A 67 -2.78 2.90 0.31
N THR A 68 -3.20 3.57 -0.77
CA THR A 68 -3.53 5.00 -0.71
C THR A 68 -5.05 5.14 -0.63
N ALA A 69 -5.55 5.71 0.47
CA ALA A 69 -6.96 5.92 0.70
C ALA A 69 -7.36 7.36 0.32
N PHE A 70 -8.39 7.49 -0.51
CA PHE A 70 -8.95 8.77 -0.93
C PHE A 70 -10.40 8.88 -0.45
N SER A 71 -10.91 10.10 -0.31
CA SER A 71 -12.34 10.31 -0.02
C SER A 71 -13.23 9.86 -1.17
N ASP A 72 -12.87 10.20 -2.42
CA ASP A 72 -13.69 9.91 -3.60
C ASP A 72 -12.83 9.79 -4.87
N ARG A 73 -13.22 8.88 -5.78
CA ARG A 73 -12.48 8.60 -7.02
C ARG A 73 -12.54 9.73 -8.06
N ARG A 74 -13.57 10.57 -8.02
CA ARG A 74 -13.68 11.78 -8.87
C ARG A 74 -13.02 13.00 -8.20
N GLY A 75 -12.57 12.86 -6.96
CA GLY A 75 -11.90 13.90 -6.19
C GLY A 75 -10.66 14.46 -6.89
N ALA A 76 -10.38 15.74 -6.65
CA ALA A 76 -9.20 16.41 -7.21
C ALA A 76 -7.88 15.79 -6.72
N ALA A 77 -7.84 15.32 -5.46
CA ALA A 77 -6.67 14.68 -4.89
C ALA A 77 -6.27 13.40 -5.67
N TYR A 78 -7.23 12.51 -5.94
CA TYR A 78 -6.95 11.31 -6.75
C TYR A 78 -6.48 11.66 -8.16
N ARG A 79 -7.18 12.57 -8.85
CA ARG A 79 -6.80 13.00 -10.21
C ARG A 79 -5.37 13.55 -10.27
N ARG A 80 -4.93 14.26 -9.23
CA ARG A 80 -3.58 14.81 -9.13
C ARG A 80 -2.53 13.73 -8.86
N LEU A 81 -2.83 12.78 -7.97
CA LEU A 81 -1.85 11.83 -7.42
C LEU A 81 -1.85 10.47 -8.10
N VAL A 82 -2.85 10.14 -8.93
CA VAL A 82 -2.99 8.82 -9.55
C VAL A 82 -1.74 8.37 -10.30
N SER A 83 -1.04 9.30 -10.96
CA SER A 83 0.20 9.02 -11.71
C SER A 83 1.42 8.76 -10.82
N GLU A 84 1.34 9.11 -9.53
CA GLU A 84 2.43 8.95 -8.57
C GLU A 84 2.28 7.68 -7.71
N LEU A 85 1.10 7.04 -7.76
CA LEU A 85 0.83 5.81 -7.02
C LEU A 85 1.79 4.69 -7.44
N ALA A 86 2.36 4.02 -6.44
CA ALA A 86 3.30 2.93 -6.68
C ALA A 86 2.63 1.75 -7.39
N TRP A 87 3.33 1.13 -8.34
CA TRP A 87 2.92 -0.18 -8.86
C TRP A 87 3.06 -1.27 -7.78
N GLY A 88 2.24 -2.31 -7.88
CA GLY A 88 2.04 -3.31 -6.84
C GLY A 88 1.46 -2.73 -5.54
N SER A 89 0.62 -1.70 -5.63
CA SER A 89 -0.11 -1.11 -4.50
C SER A 89 -1.61 -1.00 -4.82
N PHE A 90 -2.38 -0.54 -3.85
CA PHE A 90 -3.82 -0.37 -3.99
C PHE A 90 -4.25 1.09 -3.81
N ALA A 91 -5.33 1.45 -4.49
CA ALA A 91 -6.10 2.64 -4.15
C ALA A 91 -7.50 2.25 -3.68
N TRP A 92 -7.95 2.86 -2.60
CA TRP A 92 -9.26 2.63 -2.00
C TRP A 92 -10.00 3.97 -1.81
N PHE A 93 -11.33 3.95 -1.89
CA PHE A 93 -12.15 5.17 -1.88
C PHE A 93 -13.27 5.04 -0.84
N VAL A 94 -13.40 6.05 0.02
CA VAL A 94 -14.48 6.09 1.04
C VAL A 94 -15.86 6.04 0.38
N SER A 95 -16.04 6.71 -0.76
CA SER A 95 -17.31 6.71 -1.50
C SER A 95 -17.65 5.39 -2.19
N GLU A 96 -16.68 4.47 -2.32
CA GLU A 96 -16.84 3.16 -2.95
C GLU A 96 -16.19 2.06 -2.07
N PRO A 97 -16.68 1.85 -0.83
CA PRO A 97 -15.93 1.13 0.20
C PRO A 97 -15.73 -0.36 -0.11
N ASP A 98 -16.60 -0.96 -0.90
CA ASP A 98 -16.52 -2.36 -1.33
C ASP A 98 -15.65 -2.56 -2.59
N LYS A 99 -14.96 -1.51 -3.06
CA LYS A 99 -14.18 -1.51 -4.29
C LYS A 99 -12.72 -1.16 -3.99
N ILE A 100 -11.82 -1.73 -4.78
CA ILE A 100 -10.40 -1.44 -4.72
C ILE A 100 -9.81 -1.39 -6.13
N ILE A 101 -8.93 -0.43 -6.38
CA ILE A 101 -8.12 -0.40 -7.59
C ILE A 101 -6.81 -1.11 -7.29
N ILE A 102 -6.41 -2.03 -8.16
CA ILE A 102 -5.14 -2.73 -8.10
C ILE A 102 -4.20 -2.11 -9.12
N LEU A 103 -3.15 -1.43 -8.65
CA LEU A 103 -2.06 -0.99 -9.50
C LEU A 103 -1.12 -2.18 -9.67
N ARG A 104 -1.34 -2.98 -10.71
CA ARG A 104 -0.57 -4.21 -10.93
C ARG A 104 0.77 -3.91 -11.57
N HIS A 105 1.85 -4.54 -11.08
CA HIS A 105 3.12 -4.60 -11.80
C HIS A 105 2.94 -5.25 -13.19
N GLY A 106 3.71 -4.80 -14.18
CA GLY A 106 3.93 -5.61 -15.38
C GLY A 106 4.56 -6.95 -14.99
N GLY A 107 4.05 -8.07 -15.50
CA GLY A 107 4.53 -9.40 -15.13
C GLY A 107 5.71 -9.88 -15.97
N GLU A 108 6.59 -10.70 -15.37
CA GLU A 108 7.55 -11.56 -16.09
C GLU A 108 6.83 -12.57 -17.00
N LYS A 109 5.65 -13.04 -16.59
CA LYS A 109 4.74 -13.83 -17.45
C LYS A 109 3.87 -12.89 -18.27
N ARG A 110 4.14 -12.85 -19.57
CA ARG A 110 3.21 -12.30 -20.57
C ARG A 110 1.90 -13.09 -20.51
N VAL A 111 0.84 -12.44 -20.07
CA VAL A 111 -0.52 -12.92 -20.30
C VAL A 111 -0.93 -12.61 -21.73
N LYS A 112 -1.74 -13.48 -22.34
CA LYS A 112 -2.25 -13.26 -23.69
C LYS A 112 -3.57 -12.49 -23.67
N TYR A 113 -4.37 -12.66 -22.61
CA TYR A 113 -5.68 -12.04 -22.49
C TYR A 113 -5.82 -11.26 -21.19
N LEU A 114 -6.60 -10.17 -21.22
CA LEU A 114 -6.82 -9.33 -20.03
C LEU A 114 -7.58 -10.05 -18.91
N PHE A 115 -8.46 -11.00 -19.24
CA PHE A 115 -9.16 -11.80 -18.22
C PHE A 115 -8.23 -12.79 -17.49
N ASP A 116 -7.01 -13.03 -18.00
CA ASP A 116 -6.00 -13.79 -17.25
C ASP A 116 -5.36 -12.93 -16.14
N LEU A 117 -5.68 -11.63 -16.08
CA LEU A 117 -5.22 -10.73 -15.04
C LEU A 117 -6.16 -10.63 -13.84
N THR A 118 -7.39 -11.11 -13.98
CA THR A 118 -8.47 -11.01 -12.98
C THR A 118 -8.62 -12.28 -12.17
#